data_AF-A0ABD1QFN0-F1
#
_entry.id   AF-A0ABD1QFN0-F1
#
_cell.length_a   1.000
_cell.length_b   1.000
_cell.length_c   1.000
_cell.angle_alpha   90.00
_cell.angle_beta   90.00
_cell.angle_gamma   90.00
#
_symmetry.space_group_name_H-M   'P 1'
#
loop_
_entity.id
_entity.type
_entity.pdbx_description
1 polymer ?
#
loop_
_entity_poly.entity_id
_entity_poly.type
_entity_poly.pdbx_seq_one_letter_code
_entity_poly.pdbx_strand_id
1 'polypeptide(L)'
;MPRVKVAAKRPRSDRPPSSSSSEEEDPHTKRIDRCPILIGKNVDLTSFTFDAPSFNLENLFEGMGWVPILTLDDKVYPTLVKEFYTKMKFSPGAGITCLLRNKRIKITPELIRTILHLEDGGVRLYTTKTIPYTDEYDPITACCHVTGKNFEAAVRLSSNQLTLPCRVLHNIIAHIIVPRKGHLDEVNHYDVFLLDSILRGRKLDFPYIMMQHMSCVLSGTRPKALPYGMILTKIFQHFEVSFRDSVALVPKATDTINILTLKRMKIFKENGQWVAKSKGFDDESGPSTLPFEGEDMDADEDAPPPSPARPRSHQPSSSASGVNEDQLNLLSGRIESLTSTVGGMQVAVNDLQNATATIRTTVEGIQATVDGLQSSMDGITSMLHALHSYLGTGFPPPPPPEI
;
A
#
# COMPACT_ATOMS: atom_id res chain seq x y z
N MET A 1 -10.29 37.85 62.42
CA MET A 1 -11.72 37.46 62.22
C MET A 1 -12.31 38.35 61.13
N PRO A 2 -13.14 37.79 60.22
CA PRO A 2 -13.03 38.00 58.77
C PRO A 2 -14.01 39.04 58.21
N ARG A 3 -13.81 39.51 56.96
CA ARG A 3 -14.95 39.97 56.14
C ARG A 3 -14.71 39.90 54.62
N VAL A 4 -15.45 38.94 54.06
CA VAL A 4 -15.81 38.68 52.67
C VAL A 4 -16.13 39.97 51.90
N LYS A 5 -15.57 40.13 50.70
CA LYS A 5 -16.08 41.09 49.70
C LYS A 5 -16.98 40.33 48.71
N VAL A 6 -18.27 40.60 48.81
CA VAL A 6 -19.34 40.07 47.96
C VAL A 6 -19.35 40.83 46.63
N ALA A 7 -19.49 40.07 45.54
CA ALA A 7 -19.60 40.56 44.18
C ALA A 7 -20.90 41.34 43.94
N ALA A 8 -20.80 42.49 43.28
CA ALA A 8 -21.95 43.24 42.76
C ALA A 8 -22.09 42.99 41.25
N LYS A 9 -23.23 42.39 40.89
CA LYS A 9 -23.66 42.01 39.53
C LYS A 9 -24.19 43.24 38.78
N ARG A 10 -23.78 43.43 37.51
CA ARG A 10 -24.44 44.34 36.56
C ARG A 10 -24.85 43.59 35.28
N PRO A 11 -25.91 44.03 34.58
CA PRO A 11 -26.81 43.17 33.83
C PRO A 11 -26.37 42.90 32.38
N ARG A 12 -26.90 41.79 31.84
CA ARG A 12 -26.69 41.26 30.49
C ARG A 12 -27.07 42.30 29.43
N SER A 13 -26.17 42.57 28.49
CA SER A 13 -26.51 43.15 27.20
C SER A 13 -26.73 42.02 26.20
N ASP A 14 -27.96 41.89 25.70
CA ASP A 14 -28.29 41.02 24.58
C ASP A 14 -27.50 41.43 23.32
N ARG A 15 -26.78 40.46 22.74
CA ARG A 15 -26.14 40.57 21.42
C ARG A 15 -26.72 39.44 20.55
N PRO A 16 -27.11 39.71 19.29
CA PRO A 16 -27.87 38.75 18.49
C PRO A 16 -27.00 37.56 18.05
N PRO A 17 -27.60 36.41 17.70
CA PRO A 17 -26.84 35.24 17.31
C PRO A 17 -26.13 35.50 15.98
N SER A 18 -24.81 35.59 16.03
CA SER A 18 -23.99 35.44 14.83
C SER A 18 -24.15 34.00 14.35
N SER A 19 -24.78 33.85 13.19
CA SER A 19 -24.78 32.61 12.41
C SER A 19 -23.36 32.30 11.94
N SER A 20 -22.52 31.77 12.82
CA SER A 20 -21.38 30.97 12.40
C SER A 20 -21.95 29.59 12.10
N SER A 21 -22.28 29.34 10.85
CA SER A 21 -22.29 27.98 10.32
C SER A 21 -20.88 27.44 10.47
N SER A 22 -20.55 26.92 11.65
CA SER A 22 -19.50 25.94 11.79
C SER A 22 -19.99 24.74 11.01
N GLU A 23 -19.69 24.69 9.72
CA GLU A 23 -19.69 23.44 8.97
C GLU A 23 -18.90 22.47 9.84
N GLU A 24 -19.57 21.46 10.39
CA GLU A 24 -18.91 20.36 11.08
C GLU A 24 -18.02 19.68 10.04
N GLU A 25 -16.78 20.15 9.91
CA GLU A 25 -15.78 19.56 9.04
C GLU A 25 -15.66 18.07 9.39
N ASP A 26 -15.99 17.23 8.41
CA ASP A 26 -15.96 15.77 8.48
C ASP A 26 -14.64 15.29 9.12
N PRO A 27 -14.70 14.42 10.16
CA PRO A 27 -13.52 13.78 10.75
C PRO A 27 -12.54 13.21 9.72
N HIS A 28 -13.02 12.77 8.55
CA HIS A 28 -12.19 12.29 7.45
C HIS A 28 -11.32 13.39 6.84
N THR A 29 -11.88 14.58 6.58
CA THR A 29 -11.19 15.73 5.98
C THR A 29 -10.07 16.25 6.89
N LYS A 30 -10.38 16.44 8.19
CA LYS A 30 -9.38 16.88 9.19
C LYS A 30 -8.19 15.93 9.29
N ARG A 31 -8.44 14.62 9.11
CA ARG A 31 -7.43 13.58 9.18
C ARG A 31 -6.46 13.63 7.99
N ILE A 32 -6.97 13.91 6.79
CA ILE A 32 -6.15 14.01 5.57
C ILE A 32 -5.37 15.31 5.55
N ASP A 33 -5.95 16.41 6.03
CA ASP A 33 -5.27 17.71 6.06
C ASP A 33 -4.04 17.73 6.95
N ARG A 34 -4.04 16.97 8.04
CA ARG A 34 -2.87 16.80 8.92
C ARG A 34 -1.88 15.75 8.41
N CYS A 35 -2.20 15.03 7.34
CA CYS A 35 -1.37 13.98 6.81
C CYS A 35 -0.26 14.56 5.91
N PRO A 36 1.02 14.21 6.13
CA PRO A 36 2.11 14.63 5.26
C PRO A 36 1.99 13.94 3.89
N ILE A 37 2.39 14.63 2.83
CA ILE A 37 2.44 14.07 1.48
C ILE A 37 3.85 13.54 1.21
N LEU A 38 3.92 12.35 0.65
CA LEU A 38 5.15 11.83 0.08
C LEU A 38 5.29 12.43 -1.31
N ILE A 39 6.19 13.40 -1.44
CA ILE A 39 6.55 14.03 -2.73
C ILE A 39 6.91 12.91 -3.73
N GLY A 40 7.67 11.91 -3.25
CA GLY A 40 8.17 10.80 -4.03
C GLY A 40 9.67 10.96 -4.25
N LYS A 41 10.33 9.89 -4.68
CA LYS A 41 11.75 9.90 -5.03
C LYS A 41 11.93 9.49 -6.49
N ASN A 42 13.01 9.92 -7.10
CA ASN A 42 13.46 9.41 -8.40
C ASN A 42 14.78 8.65 -8.27
N VAL A 43 15.18 7.94 -9.31
CA VAL A 43 16.40 7.13 -9.33
C VAL A 43 17.29 7.63 -10.45
N ASP A 44 18.53 7.98 -10.11
CA ASP A 44 19.58 8.19 -11.10
C ASP A 44 20.17 6.83 -11.50
N LEU A 45 19.59 6.20 -12.53
CA LEU A 45 19.97 4.86 -12.99
C LEU A 45 21.44 4.79 -13.44
N THR A 46 22.00 5.89 -13.97
CA THR A 46 23.38 5.94 -14.47
C THR A 46 24.43 5.83 -13.36
N SER A 47 24.09 6.24 -12.14
CA SER A 47 24.95 6.17 -10.98
C SER A 47 25.09 4.76 -10.39
N PHE A 48 24.26 3.79 -10.81
CA PHE A 48 24.18 2.45 -10.22
C PHE A 48 24.71 1.34 -11.12
N THR A 49 25.89 1.52 -11.69
CA THR A 49 26.65 0.39 -12.23
C THR A 49 27.35 -0.32 -11.07
N PHE A 50 26.77 -1.44 -10.61
CA PHE A 50 27.55 -2.37 -9.80
C PHE A 50 28.58 -3.02 -10.72
N ASP A 51 29.86 -3.09 -10.32
CA ASP A 51 30.91 -3.82 -11.06
C ASP A 51 30.69 -5.35 -11.04
N ALA A 52 29.45 -5.78 -10.75
CA ALA A 52 28.96 -7.14 -10.85
C ALA A 52 28.08 -7.24 -12.11
N PRO A 53 28.42 -8.12 -13.08
CA PRO A 53 27.63 -8.28 -14.30
C PRO A 53 26.18 -8.75 -14.04
N SER A 54 25.86 -9.21 -12.83
CA SER A 54 24.54 -9.73 -12.44
C SER A 54 23.56 -8.67 -11.90
N PHE A 55 24.01 -7.46 -11.56
CA PHE A 55 23.12 -6.45 -10.97
C PHE A 55 23.17 -5.12 -11.70
N ASN A 56 22.42 -5.07 -12.80
CA ASN A 56 22.11 -3.85 -13.53
C ASN A 56 20.66 -3.45 -13.22
N LEU A 57 20.48 -2.37 -12.43
CA LEU A 57 19.17 -1.84 -12.07
C LEU A 57 18.37 -1.43 -13.30
N GLU A 58 19.01 -0.79 -14.28
CA GLU A 58 18.37 -0.35 -15.52
C GLU A 58 17.76 -1.55 -16.24
N ASN A 59 18.54 -2.60 -16.51
CA ASN A 59 18.05 -3.81 -17.17
C ASN A 59 16.89 -4.50 -16.41
N LEU A 60 16.95 -4.53 -15.07
CA LEU A 60 15.89 -5.10 -14.24
C LEU A 60 14.57 -4.33 -14.41
N PHE A 61 14.63 -3.00 -14.36
CA PHE A 61 13.44 -2.14 -14.46
C PHE A 61 12.98 -1.93 -15.89
N GLU A 62 13.87 -2.03 -16.88
CA GLU A 62 13.54 -2.11 -18.32
C GLU A 62 12.70 -3.36 -18.59
N GLY A 63 13.13 -4.53 -18.11
CA GLY A 63 12.38 -5.79 -18.26
C GLY A 63 10.98 -5.75 -17.63
N MET A 64 10.77 -4.88 -16.63
CA MET A 64 9.47 -4.65 -16.02
C MET A 64 8.66 -3.51 -16.65
N GLY A 65 9.26 -2.69 -17.51
CA GLY A 65 8.62 -1.48 -18.06
C GLY A 65 8.40 -0.37 -17.03
N TRP A 66 9.20 -0.32 -15.96
CA TRP A 66 9.02 0.61 -14.83
C TRP A 66 9.97 1.81 -14.83
N VAL A 67 10.89 1.88 -15.79
CA VAL A 67 11.82 3.02 -15.97
C VAL A 67 11.11 4.38 -15.96
N PRO A 68 9.94 4.57 -16.63
CA PRO A 68 9.23 5.85 -16.60
C PRO A 68 8.81 6.28 -15.19
N ILE A 69 8.53 5.34 -14.28
CA ILE A 69 8.13 5.63 -12.89
C ILE A 69 9.33 6.05 -12.06
N LEU A 70 10.48 5.40 -12.27
CA LEU A 70 11.70 5.66 -11.51
C LEU A 70 12.33 7.01 -11.85
N THR A 71 12.10 7.52 -13.06
CA THR A 71 12.70 8.74 -13.59
C THR A 71 11.78 9.96 -13.51
N LEU A 72 10.60 9.84 -12.88
CA LEU A 72 9.67 10.97 -12.69
C LEU A 72 10.32 12.10 -11.90
N ASP A 73 10.23 13.32 -12.42
CA ASP A 73 10.73 14.54 -11.76
C ASP A 73 9.67 15.66 -11.79
N ASP A 74 8.39 15.27 -11.71
CA ASP A 74 7.29 16.22 -11.74
C ASP A 74 7.15 17.00 -10.43
N LYS A 75 6.67 18.24 -10.54
CA LYS A 75 6.26 19.02 -9.38
C LYS A 75 5.10 18.35 -8.66
N VAL A 76 5.00 18.53 -7.35
CA VAL A 76 3.88 18.03 -6.54
C VAL A 76 3.04 19.21 -6.07
N TYR A 77 1.71 19.08 -6.15
CA TYR A 77 0.77 20.11 -5.69
C TYR A 77 0.04 19.64 -4.44
N PRO A 78 0.52 19.97 -3.22
CA PRO A 78 0.01 19.36 -1.99
C PRO A 78 -1.49 19.58 -1.76
N THR A 79 -1.98 20.77 -2.06
CA THR A 79 -3.40 21.12 -1.90
C THR A 79 -4.29 20.24 -2.76
N LEU A 80 -3.91 20.00 -4.03
CA LEU A 80 -4.67 19.13 -4.93
C LEU A 80 -4.59 17.67 -4.52
N VAL A 81 -3.41 17.21 -4.07
CA VAL A 81 -3.24 15.84 -3.57
C VAL A 81 -4.15 15.60 -2.37
N LYS A 82 -4.17 16.51 -1.38
CA LYS A 82 -5.07 16.40 -0.23
C LYS A 82 -6.54 16.43 -0.64
N GLU A 83 -6.94 17.38 -1.49
CA GLU A 83 -8.32 17.48 -1.97
C GLU A 83 -8.76 16.20 -2.70
N PHE A 84 -7.87 15.61 -3.51
CA PHE A 84 -8.08 14.34 -4.17
C PHE A 84 -8.29 13.20 -3.16
N TYR A 85 -7.38 13.04 -2.18
CA TYR A 85 -7.50 11.99 -1.18
C TYR A 85 -8.75 12.12 -0.30
N THR A 86 -9.22 13.34 -0.05
CA THR A 86 -10.45 13.60 0.70
C THR A 86 -11.70 13.19 -0.09
N LYS A 87 -11.68 13.35 -1.42
CA LYS A 87 -12.86 13.14 -2.28
C LYS A 87 -12.85 11.80 -3.03
N MET A 88 -11.73 11.08 -3.02
CA MET A 88 -11.60 9.82 -3.76
C MET A 88 -12.50 8.73 -3.16
N LYS A 89 -13.13 7.97 -4.04
CA LYS A 89 -13.88 6.77 -3.70
C LYS A 89 -13.29 5.59 -4.44
N PHE A 90 -12.90 4.57 -3.68
CA PHE A 90 -12.40 3.33 -4.23
C PHE A 90 -13.55 2.35 -4.44
N SER A 91 -13.66 1.81 -5.65
CA SER A 91 -14.62 0.76 -5.98
C SER A 91 -13.84 -0.45 -6.50
N PRO A 92 -13.91 -1.61 -5.82
CA PRO A 92 -13.27 -2.84 -6.29
C PRO A 92 -13.70 -3.13 -7.75
N GLY A 93 -12.73 -3.34 -8.64
CA GLY A 93 -12.97 -3.60 -10.07
C GLY A 93 -13.31 -2.37 -10.93
N ALA A 94 -13.99 -1.35 -10.40
CA ALA A 94 -14.37 -0.15 -11.17
C ALA A 94 -13.34 1.00 -11.12
N GLY A 95 -12.41 0.95 -10.15
CA GLY A 95 -11.29 1.87 -10.00
C GLY A 95 -11.52 2.97 -8.97
N ILE A 96 -10.81 4.08 -9.11
CA ILE A 96 -10.93 5.25 -8.22
C ILE A 96 -11.71 6.35 -8.93
N THR A 97 -12.70 6.92 -8.25
CA THR A 97 -13.46 8.08 -8.77
C THR A 97 -13.33 9.27 -7.84
N CYS A 98 -13.22 10.48 -8.39
CA CYS A 98 -13.09 11.72 -7.63
C CYS A 98 -13.70 12.89 -8.42
N LEU A 99 -14.38 13.82 -7.74
CA LEU A 99 -14.78 15.10 -8.33
C LEU A 99 -13.85 16.20 -7.79
N LEU A 100 -12.85 16.58 -8.58
CA LEU A 100 -11.83 17.55 -8.20
C LEU A 100 -12.00 18.83 -9.01
N ARG A 101 -12.25 19.98 -8.36
CA ARG A 101 -12.42 21.29 -9.04
C ARG A 101 -13.35 21.23 -10.28
N ASN A 102 -14.52 20.61 -10.13
CA ASN A 102 -15.53 20.39 -11.20
C ASN A 102 -15.12 19.45 -12.34
N LYS A 103 -13.99 18.74 -12.22
CA LYS A 103 -13.56 17.70 -13.16
C LYS A 103 -13.82 16.32 -12.55
N ARG A 104 -14.52 15.45 -13.28
CA ARG A 104 -14.72 14.05 -12.89
C ARG A 104 -13.49 13.25 -13.29
N ILE A 105 -12.71 12.86 -12.29
CA ILE A 105 -11.53 12.01 -12.43
C ILE A 105 -11.97 10.56 -12.21
N LYS A 106 -11.75 9.70 -13.21
CA LYS A 106 -11.89 8.25 -13.08
C LYS A 106 -10.55 7.62 -13.40
N ILE A 107 -9.92 7.02 -12.39
CA ILE A 107 -8.63 6.36 -12.51
C ILE A 107 -8.86 4.86 -12.58
N THR A 108 -8.41 4.26 -13.68
CA THR A 108 -8.33 2.81 -13.88
C THR A 108 -6.88 2.41 -14.15
N PRO A 109 -6.51 1.11 -14.01
CA PRO A 109 -5.18 0.65 -14.33
C PRO A 109 -4.74 1.05 -15.75
N GLU A 110 -5.64 0.95 -16.72
CA GLU A 110 -5.41 1.26 -18.13
C GLU A 110 -5.10 2.75 -18.35
N LEU A 111 -5.79 3.63 -17.64
CA LEU A 111 -5.52 5.07 -17.69
C LEU A 111 -4.12 5.39 -17.15
N ILE A 112 -3.73 4.78 -16.02
CA ILE A 112 -2.41 5.00 -15.43
C ILE A 112 -1.32 4.51 -16.39
N ARG A 113 -1.51 3.34 -17.03
CA ARG A 113 -0.57 2.86 -18.07
C ARG A 113 -0.40 3.87 -19.20
N THR A 114 -1.51 4.45 -19.65
CA THR A 114 -1.49 5.42 -20.75
C THR A 114 -0.76 6.71 -20.35
N ILE A 115 -1.03 7.24 -19.15
CA ILE A 115 -0.43 8.49 -18.66
C ILE A 115 1.06 8.32 -18.35
N LEU A 116 1.47 7.16 -17.84
CA LEU A 116 2.85 6.89 -17.43
C LEU A 116 3.67 6.13 -18.50
N HIS A 117 3.07 5.85 -19.67
CA HIS A 117 3.70 5.09 -20.76
C HIS A 117 4.25 3.72 -20.30
N LEU A 118 3.44 2.96 -19.56
CA LEU A 118 3.83 1.65 -19.03
C LEU A 118 3.38 0.51 -19.96
N GLU A 119 4.15 -0.57 -19.94
CA GLU A 119 3.77 -1.82 -20.62
C GLU A 119 2.53 -2.46 -19.99
N ASP A 120 1.78 -3.21 -20.80
CA ASP A 120 0.61 -3.94 -20.33
C ASP A 120 0.98 -5.30 -19.73
N GLY A 121 0.10 -5.78 -18.84
CA GLY A 121 0.21 -7.08 -18.19
C GLY A 121 0.95 -7.06 -16.86
N GLY A 122 1.18 -8.28 -16.35
CA GLY A 122 1.78 -8.53 -15.04
C GLY A 122 0.78 -9.00 -13.98
N VAL A 123 1.32 -9.53 -12.90
CA VAL A 123 0.52 -10.09 -11.80
C VAL A 123 -0.17 -8.96 -11.02
N ARG A 124 -1.50 -9.07 -10.87
CA ARG A 124 -2.33 -8.14 -10.08
C ARG A 124 -2.46 -8.64 -8.64
N LEU A 125 -1.44 -8.36 -7.83
CA LEU A 125 -1.43 -8.77 -6.43
C LEU A 125 -0.97 -7.64 -5.52
N TYR A 126 -1.74 -7.39 -4.47
CA TYR A 126 -1.38 -6.46 -3.41
C TYR A 126 -1.92 -6.98 -2.08
N THR A 127 -1.05 -7.07 -1.06
CA THR A 127 -1.45 -7.42 0.31
C THR A 127 -0.54 -6.73 1.32
N THR A 128 -1.09 -6.44 2.50
CA THR A 128 -0.33 -5.85 3.62
C THR A 128 -0.33 -6.72 4.86
N LYS A 129 -1.31 -7.62 5.00
CA LYS A 129 -1.53 -8.42 6.23
C LYS A 129 -1.23 -9.90 6.05
N THR A 130 -1.31 -10.40 4.82
CA THR A 130 -1.12 -11.81 4.52
C THR A 130 0.14 -12.02 3.71
N ILE A 131 0.64 -13.24 3.74
CA ILE A 131 1.70 -13.65 2.81
C ILE A 131 1.10 -13.65 1.40
N PRO A 132 1.76 -13.00 0.43
CA PRO A 132 1.32 -13.04 -0.97
C PRO A 132 1.25 -14.47 -1.47
N TYR A 133 0.22 -14.80 -2.26
CA TYR A 133 0.06 -16.12 -2.85
C TYR A 133 -0.12 -16.01 -4.36
N THR A 134 0.73 -16.73 -5.09
CA THR A 134 0.65 -16.98 -6.54
C THR A 134 1.23 -18.36 -6.78
N ASP A 135 0.78 -19.07 -7.81
CA ASP A 135 1.27 -20.43 -8.12
C ASP A 135 2.80 -20.50 -8.28
N GLU A 136 3.43 -19.41 -8.73
CA GLU A 136 4.87 -19.30 -8.97
C GLU A 136 5.65 -18.69 -7.79
N TYR A 137 5.03 -18.45 -6.63
CA TYR A 137 5.68 -17.80 -5.49
C TYR A 137 5.74 -18.71 -4.27
N ASP A 138 6.97 -19.06 -3.89
CA ASP A 138 7.27 -19.68 -2.61
C ASP A 138 7.93 -18.66 -1.66
N PRO A 139 7.28 -18.30 -0.53
CA PRO A 139 7.81 -17.34 0.43
C PRO A 139 9.16 -17.74 1.03
N ILE A 140 9.43 -19.04 1.21
CA ILE A 140 10.68 -19.53 1.81
C ILE A 140 11.82 -19.33 0.82
N THR A 141 11.66 -19.82 -0.41
CA THR A 141 12.62 -19.64 -1.50
C THR A 141 12.87 -18.16 -1.78
N ALA A 142 11.83 -17.31 -1.71
CA ALA A 142 11.99 -15.87 -1.85
C ALA A 142 12.84 -15.26 -0.73
N CYS A 143 12.60 -15.64 0.54
CA CYS A 143 13.46 -15.21 1.66
C CYS A 143 14.91 -15.64 1.46
N CYS A 144 15.13 -16.86 0.96
CA CYS A 144 16.47 -17.35 0.68
C CYS A 144 17.15 -16.56 -0.43
N HIS A 145 16.42 -16.28 -1.51
CA HIS A 145 16.91 -15.55 -2.67
C HIS A 145 17.32 -14.11 -2.34
N VAL A 146 16.50 -13.38 -1.58
CA VAL A 146 16.75 -11.96 -1.28
C VAL A 146 17.85 -11.74 -0.22
N THR A 147 18.13 -12.75 0.60
CA THR A 147 19.16 -12.69 1.67
C THR A 147 20.45 -13.44 1.33
N GLY A 148 20.41 -14.37 0.38
CA GLY A 148 21.50 -15.31 0.11
C GLY A 148 21.73 -16.33 1.24
N LYS A 149 20.76 -16.52 2.14
CA LYS A 149 20.83 -17.45 3.28
C LYS A 149 19.74 -18.52 3.16
N ASN A 150 19.92 -19.67 3.79
CA ASN A 150 18.89 -20.70 3.81
C ASN A 150 17.95 -20.52 5.01
N PHE A 151 16.65 -20.60 4.75
CA PHE A 151 15.59 -20.58 5.76
C PHE A 151 14.71 -21.81 5.61
N GLU A 152 14.19 -22.31 6.73
CA GLU A 152 13.23 -23.44 6.77
C GLU A 152 11.78 -22.97 6.81
N ALA A 153 11.54 -21.67 7.02
CA ALA A 153 10.23 -21.06 7.09
C ALA A 153 10.27 -19.60 6.61
N ALA A 154 9.12 -19.03 6.27
CA ALA A 154 9.00 -17.63 5.91
C ALA A 154 9.11 -16.76 7.16
N VAL A 155 10.19 -15.98 7.26
CA VAL A 155 10.48 -15.13 8.44
C VAL A 155 10.33 -13.65 8.08
N ARG A 156 10.01 -12.83 9.08
CA ARG A 156 10.02 -11.37 8.95
C ARG A 156 11.46 -10.88 8.90
N LEU A 157 11.84 -10.24 7.79
CA LEU A 157 13.22 -9.84 7.53
C LEU A 157 13.49 -8.39 7.94
N SER A 158 14.75 -8.10 8.22
CA SER A 158 15.24 -6.72 8.35
C SER A 158 16.12 -6.34 7.15
N SER A 159 16.17 -5.05 6.83
CA SER A 159 16.94 -4.48 5.73
C SER A 159 18.44 -4.84 5.80
N ASN A 160 18.98 -5.10 6.99
CA ASN A 160 20.38 -5.51 7.18
C ASN A 160 20.65 -6.99 6.83
N GLN A 161 19.62 -7.83 6.74
CA GLN A 161 19.73 -9.23 6.36
C GLN A 161 19.69 -9.44 4.85
N LEU A 162 19.24 -8.43 4.10
CA LEU A 162 19.18 -8.45 2.64
C LEU A 162 20.58 -8.37 2.03
N THR A 163 20.75 -9.01 0.86
CA THR A 163 21.94 -8.79 0.04
C THR A 163 22.07 -7.32 -0.34
N LEU A 164 23.28 -6.87 -0.65
CA LEU A 164 23.52 -5.47 -0.98
C LEU A 164 22.64 -4.94 -2.14
N PRO A 165 22.48 -5.69 -3.24
CA PRO A 165 21.54 -5.33 -4.30
C PRO A 165 20.09 -5.21 -3.81
N CYS A 166 19.64 -6.15 -2.98
CA CYS A 166 18.30 -6.16 -2.43
C CYS A 166 18.04 -5.00 -1.47
N ARG A 167 19.06 -4.50 -0.76
CA ARG A 167 18.93 -3.29 0.08
C ARG A 167 18.58 -2.07 -0.77
N VAL A 168 19.23 -1.91 -1.92
CA VAL A 168 18.95 -0.81 -2.85
C VAL A 168 17.56 -0.95 -3.45
N LEU A 169 17.19 -2.14 -3.93
CA LEU A 169 15.85 -2.41 -4.43
C LEU A 169 14.77 -2.18 -3.37
N HIS A 170 15.00 -2.60 -2.13
CA HIS A 170 14.06 -2.38 -1.03
C HIS A 170 13.82 -0.89 -0.79
N ASN A 171 14.88 -0.07 -0.88
CA ASN A 171 14.78 1.38 -0.77
C ASN A 171 13.98 2.00 -1.94
N ILE A 172 14.16 1.49 -3.17
CA ILE A 172 13.35 1.90 -4.33
C ILE A 172 11.88 1.53 -4.12
N ILE A 173 11.60 0.29 -3.69
CA ILE A 173 10.24 -0.18 -3.39
C ILE A 173 9.58 0.71 -2.33
N ALA A 174 10.26 0.96 -1.22
CA ALA A 174 9.71 1.68 -0.07
C ALA A 174 9.48 3.17 -0.30
N HIS A 175 10.12 3.77 -1.31
CA HIS A 175 10.00 5.20 -1.60
C HIS A 175 9.27 5.54 -2.91
N ILE A 176 9.23 4.60 -3.87
CA ILE A 176 8.69 4.84 -5.21
C ILE A 176 7.51 3.91 -5.49
N ILE A 177 7.70 2.60 -5.37
CA ILE A 177 6.69 1.60 -5.77
C ILE A 177 5.54 1.52 -4.77
N VAL A 178 5.87 1.41 -3.48
CA VAL A 178 4.92 1.39 -2.36
C VAL A 178 5.40 2.40 -1.31
N PRO A 179 5.25 3.72 -1.56
CA PRO A 179 5.84 4.75 -0.72
C PRO A 179 5.27 4.73 0.70
N ARG A 180 6.12 4.52 1.71
CA ARG A 180 5.70 4.46 3.12
C ARG A 180 6.48 5.44 3.99
N LYS A 181 5.84 5.95 5.04
CA LYS A 181 6.48 6.76 6.10
C LYS A 181 6.63 5.92 7.38
N GLY A 182 7.82 5.93 7.98
CA GLY A 182 8.13 5.23 9.22
C GLY A 182 9.49 4.53 9.19
N HIS A 183 9.67 3.53 10.05
CA HIS A 183 10.87 2.69 10.06
C HIS A 183 10.90 1.80 8.81
N LEU A 184 11.84 2.08 7.89
CA LEU A 184 12.05 1.33 6.66
C LEU A 184 13.07 0.19 6.83
N ASP A 185 13.43 -0.15 8.07
CA ASP A 185 14.33 -1.26 8.38
C ASP A 185 13.63 -2.61 8.39
N GLU A 186 12.30 -2.60 8.47
CA GLU A 186 11.47 -3.78 8.45
C GLU A 186 11.02 -4.11 7.03
N VAL A 187 11.24 -5.36 6.62
CA VAL A 187 10.89 -5.86 5.28
C VAL A 187 9.65 -6.74 5.44
N ASN A 188 8.50 -6.27 4.95
CA ASN A 188 7.25 -7.03 5.05
C ASN A 188 7.22 -8.18 4.03
N HIS A 189 6.32 -9.15 4.22
CA HIS A 189 6.15 -10.25 3.27
C HIS A 189 5.84 -9.78 1.84
N TYR A 190 5.13 -8.67 1.69
CA TYR A 190 4.90 -8.06 0.38
C TYR A 190 6.16 -7.43 -0.21
N ASP A 191 7.04 -6.87 0.63
CA ASP A 191 8.33 -6.34 0.17
C ASP A 191 9.24 -7.47 -0.32
N VAL A 192 9.25 -8.62 0.36
CA VAL A 192 9.95 -9.83 -0.08
C VAL A 192 9.40 -10.32 -1.42
N PHE A 193 8.07 -10.35 -1.58
CA PHE A 193 7.45 -10.70 -2.86
C PHE A 193 7.84 -9.76 -3.99
N LEU A 194 7.83 -8.45 -3.76
CA LEU A 194 8.25 -7.46 -4.75
C LEU A 194 9.73 -7.62 -5.10
N LEU A 195 10.60 -7.78 -4.09
CA LEU A 195 12.04 -8.01 -4.30
C LEU A 195 12.29 -9.26 -5.15
N ASP A 196 11.73 -10.40 -4.78
CA ASP A 196 11.90 -11.65 -5.53
C ASP A 196 11.31 -11.57 -6.94
N SER A 197 10.16 -10.90 -7.11
CA SER A 197 9.55 -10.70 -8.43
C SER A 197 10.44 -9.86 -9.35
N ILE A 198 11.02 -8.77 -8.84
CA ILE A 198 11.95 -7.91 -9.59
C ILE A 198 13.19 -8.71 -10.00
N LEU A 199 13.80 -9.44 -9.06
CA LEU A 199 15.01 -10.22 -9.33
C LEU A 199 14.80 -11.35 -10.35
N ARG A 200 13.61 -11.96 -10.35
CA ARG A 200 13.24 -13.01 -11.32
C ARG A 200 12.70 -12.45 -12.65
N GLY A 201 12.56 -11.13 -12.79
CA GLY A 201 11.96 -10.51 -13.96
C GLY A 201 10.47 -10.80 -14.14
N ARG A 202 9.75 -11.13 -13.06
CA ARG A 202 8.30 -11.35 -13.11
C ARG A 202 7.58 -10.01 -13.26
N LYS A 203 6.85 -9.83 -14.35
CA LYS A 203 6.08 -8.60 -14.61
C LYS A 203 4.98 -8.42 -13.57
N LEU A 204 4.89 -7.21 -13.01
CA LEU A 204 3.92 -6.83 -11.99
C LEU A 204 3.08 -5.65 -12.48
N ASP A 205 1.77 -5.68 -12.20
CA ASP A 205 0.85 -4.61 -12.60
C ASP A 205 0.97 -3.42 -11.63
N PHE A 206 1.94 -2.53 -11.87
CA PHE A 206 2.16 -1.33 -11.04
C PHE A 206 0.90 -0.47 -10.88
N PRO A 207 0.13 -0.14 -11.94
CA PRO A 207 -1.15 0.56 -11.80
C PRO A 207 -2.10 -0.07 -10.78
N TYR A 208 -2.25 -1.40 -10.81
CA TYR A 208 -3.06 -2.12 -9.82
C TYR A 208 -2.50 -1.97 -8.40
N ILE A 209 -1.18 -2.15 -8.24
CA ILE A 209 -0.48 -1.99 -6.96
C ILE A 209 -0.67 -0.58 -6.39
N MET A 210 -0.51 0.44 -7.24
CA MET A 210 -0.67 1.85 -6.88
C MET A 210 -2.07 2.11 -6.33
N MET A 211 -3.10 1.71 -7.06
CA MET A 211 -4.50 1.93 -6.67
C MET A 211 -4.84 1.22 -5.36
N GLN A 212 -4.41 -0.04 -5.20
CA GLN A 212 -4.66 -0.79 -3.97
C GLN A 212 -3.91 -0.23 -2.77
N HIS A 213 -2.68 0.26 -2.98
CA HIS A 213 -1.94 0.94 -1.93
C HIS A 213 -2.65 2.23 -1.49
N MET A 214 -3.15 3.06 -2.42
CA MET A 214 -3.92 4.26 -2.08
C MET A 214 -5.18 3.94 -1.27
N SER A 215 -5.92 2.89 -1.68
CA SER A 215 -7.11 2.41 -0.95
C SER A 215 -6.76 1.92 0.46
N CYS A 216 -5.67 1.17 0.59
CA CYS A 216 -5.18 0.67 1.87
C CYS A 216 -4.78 1.80 2.83
N VAL A 217 -4.15 2.87 2.31
CA VAL A 217 -3.76 4.04 3.12
C VAL A 217 -5.00 4.73 3.72
N LEU A 218 -6.09 4.86 2.95
CA LEU A 218 -7.33 5.49 3.42
C LEU A 218 -8.16 4.59 4.35
N SER A 219 -8.07 3.28 4.16
CA SER A 219 -8.77 2.30 5.00
C SER A 219 -8.21 2.22 6.43
N GLY A 220 -7.00 2.74 6.65
CA GLY A 220 -6.39 2.80 7.98
C GLY A 220 -7.09 3.82 8.91
N THR A 221 -7.04 3.57 10.23
CA THR A 221 -7.59 4.49 11.24
C THR A 221 -6.90 5.86 11.20
N ARG A 222 -5.59 5.90 10.90
CA ARG A 222 -4.82 7.14 10.66
C ARG A 222 -3.82 6.95 9.51
N PRO A 223 -4.00 7.58 8.35
CA PRO A 223 -3.01 7.55 7.28
C PRO A 223 -1.74 8.26 7.76
N LYS A 224 -0.59 7.58 7.66
CA LYS A 224 0.70 8.13 8.09
C LYS A 224 1.28 9.13 7.10
N ALA A 225 1.02 8.90 5.80
CA ALA A 225 1.38 9.80 4.72
C ALA A 225 0.54 9.49 3.47
N LEU A 226 0.40 10.48 2.58
CA LEU A 226 -0.29 10.35 1.30
C LEU A 226 0.73 10.07 0.18
N PRO A 227 0.69 8.90 -0.48
CA PRO A 227 1.68 8.53 -1.49
C PRO A 227 1.43 9.17 -2.87
N TYR A 228 2.38 8.97 -3.79
CA TYR A 228 2.25 9.21 -5.23
C TYR A 228 2.05 10.67 -5.68
N GLY A 229 2.61 11.65 -4.95
CA GLY A 229 2.46 13.07 -5.30
C GLY A 229 2.82 13.44 -6.74
N MET A 230 3.94 12.92 -7.27
CA MET A 230 4.36 13.17 -8.66
C MET A 230 3.41 12.54 -9.68
N ILE A 231 3.03 11.27 -9.49
CA ILE A 231 2.13 10.55 -10.39
C ILE A 231 0.73 11.20 -10.42
N LEU A 232 0.22 11.62 -9.26
CA LEU A 232 -1.05 12.34 -9.18
C LEU A 232 -1.02 13.66 -9.97
N THR A 233 0.12 14.35 -10.00
CA THR A 233 0.27 15.56 -10.80
C THR A 233 0.13 15.28 -12.29
N LYS A 234 0.73 14.21 -12.81
CA LYS A 234 0.51 13.76 -14.21
C LYS A 234 -0.96 13.46 -14.48
N ILE A 235 -1.64 12.81 -13.54
CA ILE A 235 -3.07 12.52 -13.65
C ILE A 235 -3.89 13.82 -13.70
N PHE A 236 -3.60 14.79 -12.82
CA PHE A 236 -4.30 16.07 -12.82
C PHE A 236 -4.09 16.87 -14.11
N GLN A 237 -2.89 16.80 -14.69
CA GLN A 237 -2.59 17.40 -16.00
C GLN A 237 -3.43 16.75 -17.11
N HIS A 238 -3.54 15.42 -17.12
CA HIS A 238 -4.34 14.69 -18.11
C HIS A 238 -5.83 15.08 -18.09
N PHE A 239 -6.38 15.32 -16.90
CA PHE A 239 -7.78 15.75 -16.73
C PHE A 239 -7.97 17.28 -16.82
N GLU A 240 -6.91 18.03 -17.14
CA GLU A 240 -6.92 19.49 -17.24
C GLU A 240 -7.46 20.16 -15.97
N VAL A 241 -7.05 19.66 -14.80
CA VAL A 241 -7.39 20.28 -13.51
C VAL A 241 -6.58 21.57 -13.36
N SER A 242 -7.25 22.66 -12.99
CA SER A 242 -6.58 23.94 -12.77
C SER A 242 -5.62 23.87 -11.58
N PHE A 243 -4.39 24.36 -11.77
CA PHE A 243 -3.36 24.52 -10.73
C PHE A 243 -3.26 25.95 -10.18
N ARG A 244 -4.13 26.87 -10.61
CA ARG A 244 -4.00 28.34 -10.45
C ARG A 244 -3.83 28.84 -9.00
N ASP A 245 -4.22 28.03 -8.03
CA ASP A 245 -4.22 28.36 -6.59
C ASP A 245 -3.45 27.32 -5.76
N SER A 246 -2.55 26.55 -6.38
CA SER A 246 -1.82 25.49 -5.72
C SER A 246 -0.32 25.75 -5.78
N VAL A 247 0.31 25.80 -4.61
CA VAL A 247 1.77 25.93 -4.50
C VAL A 247 2.42 24.63 -4.95
N ALA A 248 3.34 24.72 -5.90
CA ALA A 248 4.11 23.59 -6.36
C ALA A 248 5.32 23.34 -5.44
N LEU A 249 5.50 22.10 -4.99
CA LEU A 249 6.74 21.61 -4.42
C LEU A 249 7.57 20.97 -5.52
N VAL A 250 8.80 21.42 -5.68
CA VAL A 250 9.76 20.85 -6.62
C VAL A 250 10.55 19.75 -5.90
N PRO A 251 10.73 18.55 -6.49
CA PRO A 251 11.63 17.54 -5.94
C PRO A 251 13.03 18.13 -5.70
N LYS A 252 13.62 17.86 -4.53
CA LYS A 252 14.97 18.31 -4.19
C LYS A 252 15.99 17.27 -4.69
N ALA A 253 17.25 17.67 -4.82
CA ALA A 253 18.34 16.73 -5.09
C ALA A 253 18.48 15.63 -4.02
N THR A 254 17.97 15.85 -2.80
CA THR A 254 17.88 14.84 -1.73
C THR A 254 16.83 13.77 -1.98
N ASP A 255 15.87 14.04 -2.85
CA ASP A 255 14.79 13.13 -3.24
C ASP A 255 15.22 12.19 -4.37
N THR A 256 16.44 12.36 -4.89
CA THR A 256 17.07 11.43 -5.84
C THR A 256 17.81 10.31 -5.11
N ILE A 257 17.39 9.07 -5.37
CA ILE A 257 18.13 7.87 -5.05
C ILE A 257 19.32 7.81 -6.01
N ASN A 258 20.51 8.11 -5.48
CA ASN A 258 21.79 8.16 -6.18
C ASN A 258 22.91 7.56 -5.29
N ILE A 259 24.16 7.68 -5.73
CA ILE A 259 25.35 7.26 -4.96
C ILE A 259 25.40 7.84 -3.54
N LEU A 260 24.91 9.07 -3.31
CA LEU A 260 24.87 9.66 -1.96
C LEU A 260 23.89 8.91 -1.05
N THR A 261 22.81 8.37 -1.61
CA THR A 261 21.88 7.51 -0.88
C THR A 261 22.57 6.21 -0.45
N LEU A 262 23.42 5.61 -1.29
CA LEU A 262 24.23 4.45 -0.91
C LEU A 262 25.17 4.77 0.25
N LYS A 263 25.86 5.91 0.22
CA LYS A 263 26.72 6.37 1.33
C LYS A 263 25.92 6.50 2.63
N ARG A 264 24.71 7.08 2.59
CA ARG A 264 23.79 7.15 3.75
C ARG A 264 23.37 5.77 4.24
N MET A 265 23.24 4.79 3.35
CA MET A 265 23.00 3.38 3.68
C MET A 265 24.26 2.62 4.14
N LYS A 266 25.40 3.31 4.28
CA LYS A 266 26.72 2.77 4.63
C LYS A 266 27.24 1.75 3.61
N ILE A 267 26.91 1.97 2.35
CA ILE A 267 27.34 1.16 1.21
C ILE A 267 28.42 1.96 0.49
N PHE A 268 29.62 1.39 0.41
CA PHE A 268 30.80 2.03 -0.16
C PHE A 268 31.45 1.12 -1.20
N LYS A 269 32.20 1.70 -2.14
CA LYS A 269 32.99 0.94 -3.10
C LYS A 269 34.42 0.80 -2.55
N GLU A 270 34.82 -0.41 -2.20
CA GLU A 270 36.18 -0.77 -1.77
C GLU A 270 36.80 -1.73 -2.80
N ASN A 271 37.99 -1.41 -3.33
CA ASN A 271 38.69 -2.21 -4.34
C ASN A 271 37.83 -2.57 -5.58
N GLY A 272 36.96 -1.66 -6.01
CA GLY A 272 36.04 -1.92 -7.14
C GLY A 272 34.75 -2.65 -6.76
N GLN A 273 34.64 -3.19 -5.54
CA GLN A 273 33.45 -3.91 -5.09
C GLN A 273 32.62 -3.09 -4.11
N TRP A 274 31.30 -3.19 -4.23
CA TRP A 274 30.39 -2.54 -3.30
C TRP A 274 30.27 -3.37 -2.01
N VAL A 275 30.54 -2.75 -0.85
CA VAL A 275 30.52 -3.38 0.48
C VAL A 275 29.69 -2.56 1.47
N ALA A 276 29.01 -3.24 2.39
CA ALA A 276 28.27 -2.59 3.47
C ALA A 276 29.08 -2.59 4.76
N LYS A 277 29.33 -1.40 5.34
CA LYS A 277 29.99 -1.29 6.65
C LYS A 277 28.97 -1.45 7.79
N SER A 278 29.06 -2.57 8.50
CA SER A 278 28.36 -2.81 9.77
C SER A 278 29.01 -2.01 10.89
N LYS A 279 28.23 -1.62 11.91
CA LYS A 279 28.74 -0.94 13.11
C LYS A 279 29.54 -1.96 13.94
N GLY A 280 30.85 -1.77 14.05
CA GLY A 280 31.75 -2.57 14.90
C GLY A 280 32.85 -3.31 14.14
N PHE A 281 33.93 -2.61 13.83
CA PHE A 281 35.29 -3.17 13.78
C PHE A 281 36.21 -2.03 14.21
N ASP A 282 37.11 -2.32 15.13
CA ASP A 282 37.89 -1.37 15.91
C ASP A 282 38.63 -0.35 15.03
N ASP A 283 38.28 0.93 15.16
CA ASP A 283 39.22 2.02 14.90
C ASP A 283 39.65 2.56 16.27
N GLU A 284 40.80 2.10 16.73
CA GLU A 284 41.66 2.92 17.56
C GLU A 284 42.15 4.09 16.70
N SER A 285 41.29 5.08 16.47
CA SER A 285 41.63 6.43 15.98
C SER A 285 40.38 7.33 16.01
N GLY A 286 40.47 8.37 16.84
CA GLY A 286 39.37 9.27 17.21
C GLY A 286 38.84 10.21 16.13
N PRO A 287 37.98 11.18 16.54
CA PRO A 287 36.76 11.54 15.85
C PRO A 287 36.93 12.65 14.81
N SER A 288 36.09 12.64 13.78
CA SER A 288 35.77 13.85 13.00
C SER A 288 34.26 13.97 12.84
N THR A 289 33.69 14.68 13.81
CA THR A 289 32.42 15.40 13.75
C THR A 289 32.42 16.41 12.60
N LEU A 290 31.36 16.44 11.79
CA LEU A 290 30.84 17.62 11.08
C LEU A 290 29.39 17.31 10.58
N PRO A 291 28.50 18.31 10.43
CA PRO A 291 27.40 18.52 11.37
C PRO A 291 26.02 18.08 10.85
N PHE A 292 25.15 17.76 11.81
CA PHE A 292 23.70 17.72 11.65
C PHE A 292 23.19 19.16 11.64
N GLU A 293 22.87 19.71 10.47
CA GLU A 293 22.04 20.91 10.39
C GLU A 293 20.60 20.50 10.71
N GLY A 294 20.13 20.97 11.87
CA GLY A 294 18.75 20.87 12.29
C GLY A 294 17.86 21.76 11.44
N GLU A 295 16.69 21.24 11.09
CA GLU A 295 15.56 22.08 10.71
C GLU A 295 14.96 22.67 12.00
N ASP A 296 14.79 23.98 11.97
CA ASP A 296 14.20 24.81 13.01
C ASP A 296 12.81 24.32 13.43
N MET A 297 12.58 24.20 14.74
CA MET A 297 11.26 24.33 15.34
C MET A 297 11.35 25.20 16.58
N ASP A 298 10.60 26.29 16.52
CA ASP A 298 10.47 27.36 17.49
C ASP A 298 10.14 26.86 18.90
N ALA A 299 10.76 27.53 19.86
CA ALA A 299 10.54 27.37 21.28
C ALA A 299 9.23 28.05 21.71
N ASP A 300 8.39 27.31 22.45
CA ASP A 300 7.50 27.88 23.45
C ASP A 300 7.92 27.30 24.81
N GLU A 301 8.61 28.12 25.60
CA GLU A 301 8.94 27.88 27.00
C GLU A 301 7.72 28.22 27.88
N ASP A 302 7.11 27.22 28.52
CA ASP A 302 6.72 27.36 29.94
C ASP A 302 6.41 25.99 30.58
N ALA A 303 7.40 25.38 31.24
CA ALA A 303 7.18 24.36 32.27
C ALA A 303 8.42 24.22 33.19
N PRO A 304 8.29 24.35 34.52
CA PRO A 304 9.42 24.30 35.45
C PRO A 304 9.90 22.86 35.75
N PRO A 305 11.16 22.68 36.21
CA PRO A 305 11.85 21.39 36.26
C PRO A 305 11.49 20.52 37.49
N PRO A 306 11.72 19.18 37.43
CA PRO A 306 11.43 18.27 38.54
C PRO A 306 12.51 18.29 39.63
N SER A 307 12.08 18.15 40.88
CA SER A 307 12.92 18.08 42.10
C SER A 307 13.47 16.67 42.38
N PRO A 308 14.56 16.54 43.19
CA PRO A 308 15.40 15.35 43.25
C PRO A 308 14.93 14.26 44.22
N ALA A 309 15.36 13.03 43.95
CA ALA A 309 15.06 11.81 44.68
C ALA A 309 15.61 11.81 46.13
N ARG A 310 14.88 11.16 47.05
CA ARG A 310 15.29 10.89 48.44
C ARG A 310 15.49 9.37 48.62
N PRO A 311 16.54 8.91 49.33
CA PRO A 311 16.92 7.49 49.37
C PRO A 311 16.10 6.72 50.41
N ARG A 312 15.83 5.44 50.16
CA ARG A 312 15.41 4.48 51.19
C ARG A 312 16.30 3.26 51.19
N SER A 313 16.62 2.88 52.42
CA SER A 313 17.59 1.93 52.93
C SER A 313 17.33 0.46 52.58
N HIS A 314 18.42 -0.29 52.52
CA HIS A 314 18.49 -1.75 52.45
C HIS A 314 17.86 -2.44 53.67
N GLN A 315 17.19 -3.58 53.44
CA GLN A 315 17.59 -4.87 54.04
C GLN A 315 16.94 -6.07 53.30
N PRO A 316 17.54 -7.28 53.38
CA PRO A 316 17.38 -8.36 52.41
C PRO A 316 16.49 -9.51 52.92
N SER A 317 15.93 -10.30 52.01
CA SER A 317 15.54 -11.70 52.29
C SER A 317 15.37 -12.53 51.02
N SER A 318 15.75 -13.79 51.18
CA SER A 318 16.01 -14.85 50.23
C SER A 318 14.78 -15.65 49.75
N SER A 319 14.89 -16.13 48.49
CA SER A 319 14.44 -17.44 47.95
C SER A 319 12.95 -17.80 47.80
N ALA A 320 12.69 -18.43 46.64
CA ALA A 320 11.64 -19.39 46.28
C ALA A 320 10.39 -18.89 45.51
N SER A 321 10.33 -19.38 44.26
CA SER A 321 9.18 -19.74 43.43
C SER A 321 7.77 -19.40 43.95
N GLY A 322 7.09 -18.51 43.24
CA GLY A 322 5.64 -18.39 43.22
C GLY A 322 5.21 -17.62 41.98
N VAL A 323 4.44 -18.24 41.09
CA VAL A 323 3.74 -17.51 40.03
C VAL A 323 2.69 -16.64 40.73
N ASN A 324 2.83 -15.31 40.63
CA ASN A 324 1.96 -14.37 41.34
C ASN A 324 0.51 -14.54 40.85
N GLU A 325 -0.43 -14.68 41.77
CA GLU A 325 -1.87 -14.94 41.55
C GLU A 325 -2.52 -13.92 40.58
N ASP A 326 -2.02 -12.68 40.58
CA ASP A 326 -2.44 -11.63 39.64
C ASP A 326 -2.12 -11.94 38.17
N GLN A 327 -1.00 -12.64 37.90
CA GLN A 327 -0.67 -13.07 36.54
C GLN A 327 -1.58 -14.20 36.08
N LEU A 328 -2.02 -15.09 36.97
CA LEU A 328 -2.97 -16.15 36.66
C LEU A 328 -4.36 -15.57 36.36
N ASN A 329 -4.83 -14.59 37.14
CA ASN A 329 -6.10 -13.92 36.90
C ASN A 329 -6.12 -13.14 35.57
N LEU A 330 -5.01 -12.47 35.22
CA LEU A 330 -4.87 -11.80 33.93
C LEU A 330 -4.85 -12.79 32.76
N LEU A 331 -4.20 -13.94 32.91
CA LEU A 331 -4.17 -14.99 31.89
C LEU A 331 -5.55 -15.63 31.70
N SER A 332 -6.27 -15.92 32.78
CA SER A 332 -7.65 -16.43 32.71
C SER A 332 -8.57 -15.46 31.97
N GLY A 333 -8.52 -14.15 32.26
CA GLY A 333 -9.32 -13.16 31.54
C GLY A 333 -8.98 -13.08 30.04
N ARG A 334 -7.70 -13.26 29.66
CA ARG A 334 -7.29 -13.34 28.26
C ARG A 334 -7.79 -14.62 27.58
N ILE A 335 -7.80 -15.75 28.29
CA ILE A 335 -8.32 -17.03 27.77
C ILE A 335 -9.84 -16.94 27.56
N GLU A 336 -10.58 -16.32 28.47
CA GLU A 336 -12.03 -16.12 28.33
C GLU A 336 -12.37 -15.21 27.14
N SER A 337 -11.62 -14.12 26.97
CA SER A 337 -11.76 -13.22 25.81
C SER A 337 -11.45 -13.92 24.48
N LEU A 338 -10.39 -14.74 24.44
CA LEU A 338 -10.07 -15.56 23.28
C LEU A 338 -11.16 -16.61 23.00
N THR A 339 -11.68 -17.26 24.05
CA THR A 339 -12.75 -18.25 23.92
C THR A 339 -14.02 -17.63 23.35
N SER A 340 -14.38 -16.43 23.80
CA SER A 340 -15.51 -15.67 23.23
C SER A 340 -15.28 -15.30 21.77
N THR A 341 -14.07 -14.86 21.42
CA THR A 341 -13.71 -14.50 20.04
C THR A 341 -13.77 -15.72 19.11
N VAL A 342 -13.24 -16.86 19.56
CA VAL A 342 -13.29 -18.13 18.83
C VAL A 342 -14.73 -18.61 18.67
N GLY A 343 -15.57 -18.47 19.70
CA GLY A 343 -17.00 -18.76 19.60
C GLY A 343 -17.70 -17.91 18.53
N GLY A 344 -17.43 -16.61 18.49
CA GLY A 344 -17.95 -15.71 17.46
C GLY A 344 -17.48 -16.08 16.04
N MET A 345 -16.20 -16.46 15.90
CA MET A 345 -15.67 -16.95 14.63
C MET A 345 -16.35 -18.24 14.18
N GLN A 346 -16.63 -19.17 15.09
CA GLN A 346 -17.30 -20.42 14.75
C GLN A 346 -18.71 -20.19 14.21
N VAL A 347 -19.47 -19.25 14.80
CA VAL A 347 -20.79 -18.87 14.29
C VAL A 347 -20.68 -18.29 12.89
N ALA A 348 -19.76 -17.35 12.67
CA ALA A 348 -19.56 -16.74 11.35
C ALA A 348 -19.15 -17.78 10.28
N VAL A 349 -18.33 -18.77 10.64
CA VAL A 349 -17.96 -19.88 9.75
C VAL A 349 -19.19 -20.73 9.40
N ASN A 350 -20.03 -21.06 10.37
CA ASN A 350 -21.25 -21.83 10.12
C ASN A 350 -22.22 -21.05 9.20
N ASP A 351 -22.37 -19.74 9.39
CA ASP A 351 -23.20 -18.88 8.53
C ASP A 351 -22.68 -18.84 7.09
N LEU A 352 -21.35 -18.72 6.91
CA LEU A 352 -20.72 -18.76 5.59
C LEU A 352 -20.86 -20.13 4.91
N GLN A 353 -20.76 -21.23 5.67
CA GLN A 353 -20.99 -22.58 5.16
C GLN A 353 -22.43 -22.76 4.68
N ASN A 354 -23.41 -22.26 5.43
CA ASN A 354 -24.82 -22.27 5.04
C ASN A 354 -25.07 -21.44 3.78
N ALA A 355 -24.53 -20.20 3.72
CA ALA A 355 -24.64 -19.35 2.53
C ALA A 355 -24.02 -20.01 1.29
N THR A 356 -22.87 -20.67 1.46
CA THR A 356 -22.21 -21.42 0.37
C THR A 356 -23.05 -22.58 -0.12
N ALA A 357 -23.72 -23.31 0.79
CA ALA A 357 -24.64 -24.38 0.42
C ALA A 357 -25.84 -23.85 -0.38
N THR A 358 -26.42 -22.71 0.02
CA THR A 358 -27.49 -22.05 -0.74
C THR A 358 -27.02 -21.59 -2.12
N ILE A 359 -25.83 -20.99 -2.22
CA ILE A 359 -25.28 -20.59 -3.51
C ILE A 359 -25.09 -21.81 -4.42
N ARG A 360 -24.55 -22.92 -3.89
CA ARG A 360 -24.38 -24.16 -4.66
C ARG A 360 -25.70 -24.65 -5.26
N THR A 361 -26.79 -24.71 -4.48
CA THR A 361 -28.09 -25.15 -5.01
C THR A 361 -28.67 -24.18 -6.04
N THR A 362 -28.44 -22.87 -5.90
CA THR A 362 -28.85 -21.90 -6.93
C THR A 362 -28.08 -22.08 -8.23
N VAL A 363 -26.78 -22.37 -8.17
CA VAL A 363 -25.94 -22.62 -9.35
C VAL A 363 -26.39 -23.91 -10.06
N GLU A 364 -26.67 -24.98 -9.31
CA GLU A 364 -27.22 -26.23 -9.85
C GLU A 364 -28.57 -25.98 -10.57
N GLY A 365 -29.44 -25.16 -10.00
CA GLY A 365 -30.70 -24.76 -10.64
C GLY A 365 -30.49 -23.97 -11.93
N ILE A 366 -29.55 -23.02 -11.95
CA ILE A 366 -29.20 -22.27 -13.16
C ILE A 366 -28.65 -23.22 -14.22
N GLN A 367 -27.75 -24.14 -13.87
CA GLN A 367 -27.21 -25.11 -14.82
C GLN A 367 -28.31 -25.95 -15.48
N ALA A 368 -29.28 -26.44 -14.71
CA ALA A 368 -30.41 -27.19 -15.25
C ALA A 368 -31.25 -26.37 -16.25
N THR A 369 -31.41 -25.06 -16.02
CA THR A 369 -32.12 -24.18 -16.97
C THR A 369 -31.31 -23.93 -18.25
N VAL A 370 -29.99 -23.81 -18.14
CA VAL A 370 -29.08 -23.70 -19.30
C VAL A 370 -29.13 -24.97 -20.15
N ASP A 371 -29.07 -26.15 -19.53
CA ASP A 371 -29.11 -27.44 -20.24
C ASP A 371 -30.46 -27.63 -20.99
N GLY A 372 -31.56 -27.18 -20.39
CA GLY A 372 -32.88 -27.17 -21.01
C GLY A 372 -32.97 -26.24 -22.23
N LEU A 373 -32.41 -25.03 -22.13
CA LEU A 373 -32.33 -24.09 -23.25
C LEU A 373 -31.47 -24.62 -24.38
N GLN A 374 -30.33 -25.25 -24.06
CA GLN A 374 -29.45 -25.87 -25.05
C GLN A 374 -30.18 -26.97 -25.83
N SER A 375 -30.91 -27.84 -25.13
CA SER A 375 -31.73 -28.90 -25.75
C SER A 375 -32.80 -28.33 -26.69
N SER A 376 -33.42 -27.22 -26.33
CA SER A 376 -34.40 -26.54 -27.19
C SER A 376 -33.76 -25.96 -28.45
N MET A 377 -32.58 -25.34 -28.32
CA MET A 377 -31.82 -24.79 -29.43
C MET A 377 -31.37 -25.88 -30.42
N ASP A 378 -30.94 -27.04 -29.93
CA ASP A 378 -30.56 -28.19 -30.75
C ASP A 378 -31.77 -28.75 -31.52
N GLY A 379 -32.95 -28.77 -30.89
CA GLY A 379 -34.22 -29.12 -31.53
C GLY A 379 -34.60 -28.16 -32.66
N ILE A 380 -34.48 -26.85 -32.43
CA ILE A 380 -34.72 -25.83 -33.45
C ILE A 380 -33.73 -25.98 -34.62
N THR A 381 -32.45 -26.20 -34.32
CA THR A 381 -31.40 -26.41 -35.33
C THR A 381 -31.70 -27.65 -36.19
N SER A 382 -32.17 -28.72 -35.58
CA SER A 382 -32.58 -29.95 -36.28
C SER A 382 -33.78 -29.70 -37.20
N MET A 383 -34.79 -28.95 -36.75
CA MET A 383 -35.94 -28.57 -37.58
C MET A 383 -35.52 -27.70 -38.78
N LEU A 384 -34.61 -26.75 -38.58
CA LEU A 384 -34.07 -25.92 -39.65
C LEU A 384 -33.32 -26.76 -40.72
N HIS A 385 -32.55 -27.75 -40.29
CA HIS A 385 -31.90 -28.69 -41.22
C HIS A 385 -32.91 -29.52 -42.02
N ALA A 386 -33.97 -30.02 -41.38
CA ALA A 386 -35.03 -30.76 -42.05
C ALA A 386 -35.75 -29.92 -43.11
N LEU A 387 -36.06 -28.65 -42.80
CA LEU A 387 -36.65 -27.71 -43.75
C LEU A 387 -35.72 -27.39 -44.92
N HIS A 388 -34.43 -27.17 -44.66
CA HIS A 388 -33.43 -26.98 -45.72
C HIS A 388 -33.34 -28.19 -46.65
N SER A 389 -33.38 -29.40 -46.10
CA SER A 389 -33.38 -30.63 -46.89
C SER A 389 -34.63 -30.74 -47.76
N TYR A 390 -35.80 -30.39 -47.23
CA TYR A 390 -37.07 -30.46 -47.95
C TYR A 390 -37.14 -29.47 -49.12
N LEU A 391 -36.58 -28.27 -48.95
CA LEU A 391 -36.49 -27.27 -50.01
C LEU A 391 -35.39 -27.58 -51.05
N GLY A 392 -34.36 -28.34 -50.68
CA GLY A 392 -33.27 -28.77 -51.57
C GLY A 392 -33.62 -29.94 -52.49
N THR A 393 -34.63 -30.75 -52.14
CA THR A 393 -35.15 -31.81 -53.01
C THR A 393 -36.25 -31.25 -53.91
N GLY A 394 -35.86 -30.86 -55.14
CA GLY A 394 -36.78 -30.34 -56.15
C GLY A 394 -37.96 -31.28 -56.45
N PHE A 395 -39.09 -30.66 -56.82
CA PHE A 395 -40.31 -31.34 -57.29
C PHE A 395 -39.98 -32.51 -58.24
N PRO A 396 -40.60 -33.69 -58.07
CA PRO A 396 -40.40 -34.79 -59.01
C PRO A 396 -40.89 -34.37 -60.41
N PRO A 397 -40.17 -34.71 -61.50
CA PRO A 397 -40.60 -34.38 -62.84
C PRO A 397 -41.95 -35.04 -63.16
N PRO A 398 -42.83 -34.38 -63.94
CA PRO A 398 -44.14 -34.92 -64.25
C PRO A 398 -44.02 -36.23 -65.04
N PRO A 399 -44.96 -37.17 -64.86
CA PRO A 399 -44.92 -38.45 -65.53
C PRO A 399 -44.99 -38.27 -67.07
N PRO A 400 -44.29 -39.12 -67.85
CA PRO A 400 -44.34 -39.04 -69.30
C PRO A 400 -45.76 -39.33 -69.82
N PRO A 401 -46.18 -38.69 -70.92
CA PRO A 401 -47.50 -38.89 -71.49
C PRO A 401 -47.65 -40.33 -72.02
N GLU A 402 -48.71 -41.02 -71.60
CA GLU A 402 -49.14 -42.29 -72.19
C GLU A 402 -49.60 -42.04 -73.65
N ILE A 403 -49.08 -42.85 -74.58
CA ILE A 403 -49.44 -42.88 -76.00
C ILE A 403 -50.60 -43.86 -76.21
#